data_AF-B4CY59-F1
#
_entry.id   AF-B4CY59-F1
#
_cell.length_a   1.000
_cell.length_b   1.000
_cell.length_c   1.000
_cell.angle_alpha   90.00
_cell.angle_beta   90.00
_cell.angle_gamma   90.00
#
_symmetry.space_group_name_H-M   'P 1'
#
loop_
_entity.id
_entity.type
_entity.pdbx_description
1 polymer ?
#
loop_
_entity_poly.entity_id
_entity_poly.type
_entity_poly.pdbx_seq_one_letter_code
_entity_poly.pdbx_strand_id
1 'polypeptide(L)'
;MVVVAIIALLASIAVPNFLRARKRSQATRMLEDLRVIDSAIDQYAIENNKSSGATVLWADIQSYLKKGSVLYNSGGADLFGNFYSSGSFSVDNLPKLKSATFQKLSDVAPSDFWSPYYP
;
A
#
# COMPACT_ATOMS: atom_id res chain seq x y z
N MET A 1 -27.41 17.35 32.14
CA MET A 1 -27.55 16.26 31.14
C MET A 1 -27.52 16.74 29.67
N VAL A 2 -27.68 18.05 29.37
CA VAL A 2 -27.69 18.58 27.98
C VAL A 2 -26.34 18.45 27.26
N VAL A 3 -25.23 18.60 27.98
CA VAL A 3 -23.87 18.55 27.40
C VAL A 3 -23.59 17.19 26.73
N VAL A 4 -23.99 16.09 27.36
CA VAL A 4 -23.80 14.74 26.82
C VAL A 4 -24.55 14.57 25.49
N ALA A 5 -25.76 15.12 25.37
CA ALA A 5 -26.56 15.04 24.16
C ALA A 5 -25.93 15.80 22.97
N ILE A 6 -25.36 16.98 23.23
CA ILE A 6 -24.69 17.78 22.18
C ILE A 6 -23.39 17.08 21.72
N ILE A 7 -22.60 16.56 22.65
CA ILE A 7 -21.38 15.80 22.32
C ILE A 7 -21.72 14.57 21.49
N ALA A 8 -22.79 13.84 21.85
CA ALA A 8 -23.24 12.67 21.09
C ALA A 8 -23.68 13.03 19.65
N LEU A 9 -24.37 14.15 19.47
CA LEU A 9 -24.78 14.63 18.15
C LEU A 9 -23.58 15.05 17.28
N LEU A 10 -22.60 15.75 17.85
CA LEU A 10 -21.40 16.14 17.11
C LEU A 10 -20.54 14.93 16.74
N ALA A 11 -20.39 13.98 17.67
CA ALA A 11 -19.62 12.76 17.46
C ALA A 11 -20.23 11.88 16.36
N SER A 12 -21.56 11.77 16.29
CA SER A 12 -22.23 10.93 15.28
C SER A 12 -21.97 11.38 13.84
N ILE A 13 -21.77 12.69 13.61
CA ILE A 13 -21.43 13.26 12.30
C ILE A 13 -19.93 13.16 12.03
N ALA A 14 -19.10 13.45 13.04
CA ALA A 14 -17.65 13.56 12.87
C ALA A 14 -16.95 12.20 12.71
N VAL A 15 -17.34 11.19 13.49
CA VAL A 15 -16.71 9.86 13.50
C VAL A 15 -16.69 9.19 12.12
N PRO A 16 -17.80 9.07 11.36
CA PRO A 16 -17.77 8.42 10.05
C PRO A 16 -16.88 9.17 9.05
N ASN A 17 -16.86 10.50 9.11
CA ASN A 17 -15.98 11.30 8.26
C ASN A 17 -14.50 11.05 8.58
N PHE A 18 -14.12 10.97 9.85
CA PHE A 18 -12.76 10.64 10.27
C PHE A 18 -12.34 9.23 9.84
N LEU A 19 -13.24 8.24 9.93
CA LEU A 19 -12.96 6.88 9.47
C LEU A 19 -12.70 6.84 7.95
N ARG A 20 -13.50 7.56 7.17
CA ARG A 20 -13.32 7.67 5.71
C ARG A 20 -12.00 8.36 5.36
N ALA A 21 -11.69 9.47 6.03
CA ALA A 21 -10.44 10.20 5.84
C ALA A 21 -9.22 9.31 6.17
N ARG A 22 -9.28 8.54 7.26
CA ARG A 22 -8.22 7.59 7.63
C ARG A 22 -8.00 6.54 6.55
N LYS A 23 -9.06 5.91 6.05
CA LYS A 23 -8.95 4.93 4.94
C LYS A 23 -8.32 5.55 3.69
N ARG A 24 -8.69 6.80 3.35
CA ARG A 24 -8.11 7.51 2.20
C ARG A 24 -6.60 7.77 2.40
N SER A 25 -6.18 8.20 3.59
CA SER A 25 -4.76 8.36 3.92
C SER A 25 -3.99 7.03 3.85
N GLN A 26 -4.59 5.93 4.32
CA GLN A 26 -4.02 4.59 4.18
C GLN A 26 -3.86 4.21 2.71
N ALA A 27 -4.88 4.46 1.87
CA ALA A 27 -4.82 4.17 0.43
C ALA A 27 -3.70 4.96 -0.27
N THR A 28 -3.58 6.27 -0.03
CA THR A 28 -2.50 7.10 -0.59
C THR A 28 -1.12 6.63 -0.18
N ARG A 29 -0.95 6.26 1.09
CA ARG A 29 0.31 5.72 1.56
C ARG A 29 0.68 4.41 0.86
N MET A 30 -0.28 3.49 0.74
CA MET A 30 -0.03 2.20 0.08
C MET A 30 0.24 2.32 -1.42
N LEU A 31 -0.38 3.29 -2.08
CA LEU A 31 -0.07 3.62 -3.48
C LEU A 31 1.38 4.11 -3.62
N GLU A 32 1.84 4.94 -2.68
CA GLU A 32 3.22 5.39 -2.66
C GLU A 32 4.18 4.24 -2.36
N ASP A 33 3.83 3.37 -1.40
CA ASP A 33 4.62 2.17 -1.10
C ASP A 33 4.81 1.29 -2.35
N LEU A 34 3.76 1.13 -3.19
CA LEU A 34 3.85 0.40 -4.47
C LEU A 34 4.82 1.05 -5.47
N ARG A 35 4.84 2.38 -5.57
CA ARG A 35 5.79 3.12 -6.45
C ARG A 35 7.23 2.99 -5.97
N VAL A 36 7.43 3.02 -4.66
CA VAL A 36 8.75 2.82 -4.05
C VAL A 36 9.22 1.39 -4.27
N ILE A 37 8.33 0.38 -4.17
CA ILE A 37 8.64 -1.01 -4.51
C ILE A 37 9.05 -1.13 -5.99
N ASP A 38 8.29 -0.51 -6.89
CA ASP A 38 8.55 -0.52 -8.34
C ASP A 38 9.97 -0.04 -8.65
N SER A 39 10.31 1.16 -8.17
CA SER A 39 11.66 1.72 -8.33
C SER A 39 12.78 0.89 -7.66
N ALA A 40 12.49 0.23 -6.53
CA ALA A 40 13.44 -0.66 -5.87
C ALA A 40 13.69 -1.96 -6.68
N ILE A 41 12.66 -2.50 -7.34
CA ILE A 41 12.79 -3.65 -8.25
C ILE A 41 13.68 -3.28 -9.44
N ASP A 42 13.42 -2.12 -10.06
CA ASP A 42 14.21 -1.65 -11.19
C ASP A 42 15.68 -1.45 -10.82
N GLN A 43 15.95 -0.85 -9.66
CA GLN A 43 17.31 -0.66 -9.19
C GLN A 43 18.03 -2.00 -8.93
N TYR A 44 17.35 -2.95 -8.28
CA TYR A 44 17.90 -4.29 -8.07
C TYR A 44 18.19 -5.01 -9.40
N ALA A 45 17.29 -4.87 -10.38
CA ALA A 45 17.43 -5.49 -11.69
C ALA A 45 18.64 -4.95 -12.46
N ILE A 46 18.84 -3.62 -12.43
CA ILE A 46 19.99 -2.94 -13.05
C ILE A 46 21.30 -3.40 -12.40
N GLU A 47 21.39 -3.40 -11.07
CA GLU A 47 22.63 -3.74 -10.36
C GLU A 47 23.02 -5.22 -10.52
N ASN A 48 22.03 -6.11 -10.60
CA ASN A 48 22.26 -7.56 -10.69
C ASN A 48 22.15 -8.12 -12.12
N ASN A 49 22.07 -7.26 -13.14
CA ASN A 49 21.89 -7.62 -14.54
C ASN A 49 20.79 -8.67 -14.75
N LYS A 50 19.66 -8.50 -14.07
CA LYS A 50 18.52 -9.42 -14.19
C LYS A 50 17.83 -9.20 -15.53
N SER A 51 17.45 -10.29 -16.19
CA SER A 51 16.61 -10.23 -17.37
C SER A 51 15.15 -9.96 -17.01
N SER A 52 14.40 -9.44 -17.98
CA SER A 52 12.94 -9.33 -17.90
C SER A 52 12.29 -10.63 -17.43
N GLY A 53 11.32 -10.53 -16.52
CA GLY A 53 10.61 -11.69 -15.96
C GLY A 53 11.36 -12.48 -14.87
N ALA A 54 12.59 -12.09 -14.51
CA ALA A 54 13.28 -12.71 -13.38
C ALA A 54 12.51 -12.47 -12.07
N THR A 55 12.37 -13.52 -11.26
CA THR A 55 11.73 -13.41 -9.94
C THR A 55 12.62 -12.63 -8.98
N VAL A 56 12.02 -11.65 -8.30
CA VAL A 56 12.65 -10.80 -7.30
C VAL A 56 11.93 -11.01 -5.97
N LEU A 57 12.67 -11.33 -4.91
CA LEU A 57 12.09 -11.52 -3.58
C LEU A 57 12.11 -10.21 -2.79
N TRP A 58 11.29 -10.12 -1.75
CA TRP A 58 11.29 -8.96 -0.85
C TRP A 58 12.68 -8.69 -0.25
N ALA A 59 13.39 -9.75 0.13
CA ALA A 59 14.72 -9.65 0.74
C ALA A 59 15.75 -8.97 -0.19
N ASP A 60 15.59 -9.14 -1.50
CA ASP A 60 16.47 -8.56 -2.52
C ASP A 60 16.25 -7.05 -2.66
N ILE A 61 14.99 -6.60 -2.59
CA ILE A 61 14.66 -5.18 -2.72
C ILE A 61 14.77 -4.41 -1.40
N GLN A 62 14.79 -5.11 -0.26
CA GLN A 62 14.77 -4.48 1.06
C GLN A 62 15.96 -3.52 1.28
N SER A 63 17.13 -3.79 0.71
CA SER A 63 18.31 -2.91 0.78
C SER A 63 18.14 -1.57 0.06
N TYR A 64 17.26 -1.52 -0.94
CA TYR A 64 16.97 -0.33 -1.75
C TYR A 64 15.87 0.54 -1.16
N LEU A 65 15.19 0.06 -0.11
CA LEU A 65 14.21 0.81 0.63
C LEU A 65 14.87 1.66 1.72
N LYS A 66 14.27 2.80 2.04
CA LYS A 66 14.74 3.66 3.14
C LYS A 66 14.71 2.89 4.46
N LYS A 67 15.89 2.69 5.07
CA LYS A 67 16.06 2.02 6.37
C LYS A 67 15.17 2.69 7.43
N GLY A 68 14.45 1.87 8.19
CA GLY A 68 13.54 2.34 9.25
C GLY A 68 12.21 2.92 8.76
N SER A 69 11.96 2.97 7.45
CA SER A 69 10.62 3.25 6.94
C SER A 69 9.65 2.12 7.35
N VAL A 70 8.36 2.44 7.42
CA VAL A 70 7.37 1.41 7.78
C VAL A 70 7.32 0.30 6.71
N LEU A 71 7.54 0.66 5.45
CA LEU A 71 7.65 -0.29 4.35
C LEU A 71 8.87 -1.21 4.52
N TYR A 72 10.05 -0.68 4.86
CA TYR A 72 11.24 -1.48 5.13
C TYR A 72 11.02 -2.53 6.23
N ASN A 73 10.24 -2.18 7.26
CA ASN A 73 9.93 -3.06 8.39
C ASN A 73 8.71 -3.96 8.14
N SER A 74 7.98 -3.81 7.04
CA SER A 74 6.73 -4.55 6.81
C SER A 74 6.93 -5.95 6.26
N GLY A 75 8.15 -6.29 5.80
CA GLY A 75 8.43 -7.60 5.21
C GLY A 75 7.66 -7.86 3.90
N GLY A 76 7.28 -6.80 3.19
CA GLY A 76 6.50 -6.90 1.94
C GLY A 76 4.99 -7.03 2.14
N ALA A 77 4.52 -6.93 3.39
CA ALA A 77 3.12 -6.81 3.70
C ALA A 77 2.67 -5.34 3.68
N ASP A 78 1.39 -5.15 3.38
CA ASP A 78 0.72 -3.87 3.49
C ASP A 78 0.21 -3.58 4.91
N LEU A 79 -0.49 -2.44 5.08
CA LEU A 79 -1.05 -2.03 6.37
C LEU A 79 -2.11 -3.01 6.94
N PHE A 80 -2.63 -3.93 6.13
CA PHE A 80 -3.60 -4.95 6.55
C PHE A 80 -2.99 -6.35 6.65
N GLY A 81 -1.68 -6.49 6.48
CA GLY A 81 -0.96 -7.76 6.55
C GLY A 81 -1.02 -8.60 5.27
N ASN A 82 -1.50 -8.05 4.15
CA ASN A 82 -1.50 -8.74 2.86
C ASN A 82 -0.20 -8.45 2.10
N PHE A 83 0.43 -9.47 1.51
CA PHE A 83 1.64 -9.28 0.71
C PHE A 83 1.35 -8.57 -0.62
N TYR A 84 2.18 -7.59 -0.96
CA TYR A 84 2.23 -7.01 -2.30
C TYR A 84 2.63 -8.08 -3.32
N SER A 85 1.97 -8.14 -4.48
CA SER A 85 2.24 -9.12 -5.54
C SER A 85 2.33 -10.58 -5.07
N SER A 86 1.60 -10.95 -4.02
CA SER A 86 1.66 -12.29 -3.39
C SER A 86 3.05 -12.74 -2.90
N GLY A 87 3.95 -11.79 -2.60
CA GLY A 87 5.26 -12.06 -1.97
C GLY A 87 6.42 -12.27 -2.94
N SER A 88 6.16 -12.25 -4.24
CA SER A 88 7.20 -12.30 -5.27
C SER A 88 6.93 -11.23 -6.32
N PHE A 89 7.98 -10.55 -6.73
CA PHE A 89 7.95 -9.57 -7.81
C PHE A 89 8.64 -10.14 -9.04
N SER A 90 8.47 -9.51 -10.18
CA SER A 90 9.19 -9.88 -11.40
C SER A 90 9.63 -8.62 -12.13
N VAL A 91 10.86 -8.64 -12.64
CA VAL A 91 11.44 -7.52 -13.41
C VAL A 91 10.55 -7.19 -14.61
N ASP A 92 10.34 -5.90 -14.85
CA ASP A 92 9.48 -5.31 -15.90
C ASP A 92 7.98 -5.58 -15.78
N ASN A 93 7.50 -6.23 -14.70
CA ASN A 93 6.08 -6.29 -14.39
C ASN A 93 5.77 -5.43 -13.17
N LEU A 94 4.77 -4.57 -13.32
CA LEU A 94 4.40 -3.64 -12.26
C LEU A 94 3.89 -4.38 -11.01
N PRO A 95 4.34 -4.00 -9.80
CA PRO A 95 3.88 -4.62 -8.55
C PRO A 95 2.38 -4.40 -8.35
N LYS A 96 1.64 -5.47 -8.05
CA LYS A 96 0.17 -5.40 -7.93
C LYS A 96 -0.29 -5.34 -6.48
N LEU A 97 -1.36 -4.57 -6.23
CA LEU A 97 -2.08 -4.61 -4.97
C LEU A 97 -2.83 -5.94 -4.81
N LYS A 98 -2.92 -6.47 -3.59
CA LYS A 98 -3.76 -7.64 -3.32
C LYS A 98 -5.25 -7.29 -3.41
N SER A 99 -6.05 -8.15 -4.03
CA SER A 99 -7.51 -7.98 -4.16
C SER A 99 -8.23 -7.82 -2.81
N ALA A 100 -7.79 -8.53 -1.76
CA ALA A 100 -8.35 -8.41 -0.41
C ALA A 100 -8.20 -7.00 0.17
N THR A 101 -7.08 -6.33 -0.12
CA THR A 101 -6.82 -4.95 0.31
C THR A 101 -7.65 -3.97 -0.51
N PHE A 102 -7.72 -4.17 -1.83
CA PHE A 102 -8.55 -3.36 -2.70
C PHE A 102 -10.01 -3.35 -2.22
N GLN A 103 -10.58 -4.51 -1.89
CA GLN A 103 -11.96 -4.62 -1.38
C GLN A 103 -12.20 -3.86 -0.06
N LYS A 104 -11.18 -3.72 0.80
CA LYS A 104 -11.30 -2.98 2.07
C LYS A 104 -11.29 -1.46 1.88
N LEU A 105 -10.68 -0.98 0.79
CA LEU A 105 -10.47 0.43 0.50
C LEU A 105 -11.27 0.95 -0.70
N SER A 106 -12.00 0.08 -1.42
CA SER A 106 -12.73 0.44 -2.63
C SER A 106 -13.84 1.47 -2.39
N ASP A 107 -14.30 1.61 -1.15
CA ASP A 107 -15.25 2.63 -0.70
C ASP A 107 -14.69 4.06 -0.77
N VAL A 108 -13.37 4.20 -0.66
CA VAL A 108 -12.68 5.49 -0.69
C VAL A 108 -11.67 5.62 -1.81
N ALA A 109 -11.25 4.54 -2.45
CA ALA A 109 -10.19 4.51 -3.47
C ALA A 109 -10.62 3.59 -4.63
N PRO A 110 -11.26 4.15 -5.68
CA PRO A 110 -11.74 3.40 -6.84
C PRO A 110 -10.58 2.86 -7.70
N SER A 111 -10.87 1.99 -8.68
CA SER A 111 -9.85 1.40 -9.58
C SER A 111 -8.92 2.43 -10.22
N ASP A 112 -9.46 3.58 -10.62
CA ASP A 112 -8.70 4.65 -11.28
C ASP A 112 -7.62 5.24 -10.38
N PHE A 113 -7.86 5.25 -9.06
CA PHE A 113 -6.87 5.70 -8.09
C PHE A 113 -5.65 4.78 -8.02
N TRP A 114 -5.86 3.48 -8.23
CA TRP A 114 -4.82 2.47 -8.14
C TRP A 114 -4.12 2.20 -9.47
N SER A 115 -4.59 2.77 -10.58
CA SER A 115 -3.96 2.60 -11.88
C SER A 115 -2.49 3.09 -11.83
N PRO A 116 -1.51 2.32 -12.33
CA PRO A 116 -1.57 1.02 -13.01
C PRO A 116 -1.42 -0.23 -12.11
N TYR A 117 -1.34 -0.05 -10.79
CA TYR A 117 -1.08 -1.07 -9.76
C TYR A 117 -2.32 -1.80 -9.25
N TYR A 118 -3.48 -1.59 -9.87
CA TYR A 118 -4.72 -2.29 -9.54
C TYR A 118 -4.55 -3.81 -9.71
N PRO A 119 -5.23 -4.64 -8.88
CA PRO A 119 -5.13 -6.10 -8.91
C PRO A 119 -5.38 -6.72 -10.29
#